data_AF-A0A6A4AP52-F1
#
_entry.id   AF-A0A6A4AP52-F1
#
_cell.length_a   1.000
_cell.length_b   1.000
_cell.length_c   1.000
_cell.angle_alpha   90.00
_cell.angle_beta   90.00
_cell.angle_gamma   90.00
#
_symmetry.space_group_name_H-M   'P 1'
#
loop_
_entity.id
_entity.type
_entity.pdbx_description
1 polymer ?
#
loop_
_entity_poly.entity_id
_entity_poly.type
_entity_poly.pdbx_seq_one_letter_code
_entity_poly.pdbx_strand_id
1 'polypeptide(L)'
;MIPAGIRLDLYNSKAKLPDEIEINLIKSASAREDTEYGNTICGGSTEIVDVASRLTAEFKLQRRPPDATTHELWVRRVNKLVPTVRFTHNGRPSRDLLTNTGEKTGSCPAHFPVVQWVPHEVLPLTEGYVRVESTKYRDWQVLAYDSAIDRDLLKKEQRLYAEWLSHQPAAV
;
A
#
# COMPACT_ATOMS: atom_id res chain seq x y z
N MET A 1 -11.45 23.94 12.46
CA MET A 1 -12.35 22.76 12.53
C MET A 1 -11.48 21.53 12.40
N ILE A 2 -11.50 20.61 13.38
CA ILE A 2 -10.73 19.35 13.31
C ILE A 2 -11.63 18.30 12.65
N PRO A 3 -11.20 17.63 11.57
CA PRO A 3 -11.95 16.54 10.96
C PRO A 3 -12.31 15.44 11.96
N ALA A 4 -13.50 14.85 11.79
CA ALA A 4 -13.93 13.72 12.61
C ALA A 4 -12.90 12.58 12.55
N GLY A 5 -12.56 12.02 13.71
CA GLY A 5 -11.61 10.90 13.83
C GLY A 5 -10.14 11.29 14.01
N ILE A 6 -9.78 12.58 13.99
CA ILE A 6 -8.44 13.03 14.38
C ILE A 6 -8.43 13.33 15.89
N ARG A 7 -7.55 12.66 16.64
CA ARG A 7 -7.32 12.92 18.06
C ARG A 7 -6.02 13.71 18.21
N LEU A 8 -6.08 14.89 18.81
CA LEU A 8 -4.91 15.73 19.08
C LEU A 8 -4.51 15.62 20.55
N ASP A 9 -3.23 15.33 20.79
CA ASP A 9 -2.56 15.44 22.08
C ASP A 9 -1.59 16.62 21.99
N LEU A 10 -2.06 17.81 22.36
CA LEU A 10 -1.24 19.02 22.31
C LEU A 10 -0.12 19.01 23.37
N TYR A 11 -0.28 18.27 24.47
CA TYR A 11 0.73 18.19 25.52
C TYR A 11 1.98 17.46 25.01
N ASN A 12 1.79 16.33 24.34
CA ASN A 12 2.89 15.61 23.70
C ASN A 12 3.16 16.07 22.25
N SER A 13 2.43 17.07 21.76
CA SER A 13 2.47 17.54 20.37
C SER A 13 2.27 16.41 19.35
N LYS A 14 1.29 15.54 19.59
CA LYS A 14 0.96 14.41 18.73
C LYS A 14 -0.43 14.49 18.14
N ALA A 15 -0.60 13.92 16.95
CA ALA A 15 -1.90 13.69 16.33
C ALA A 15 -2.06 12.21 16.00
N LYS A 16 -3.20 11.62 16.36
CA LYS A 16 -3.62 10.28 15.94
C LYS A 16 -4.72 10.39 14.89
N LEU A 17 -4.44 9.88 13.69
CA LEU A 17 -5.39 9.83 12.57
C LEU A 17 -6.33 8.61 12.68
N PRO A 18 -7.44 8.58 11.90
CA PRO A 18 -8.37 7.45 11.87
C PRO A 18 -7.72 6.11 11.49
N ASP A 19 -6.66 6.15 10.69
CA ASP A 19 -5.88 4.97 10.26
C ASP A 19 -4.84 4.55 11.32
N GLU A 20 -5.03 4.98 12.57
CA GLU A 20 -4.14 4.80 13.74
C GLU A 20 -2.71 5.36 13.58
N ILE A 21 -2.51 6.22 12.58
CA ILE A 21 -1.24 6.90 12.34
C ILE A 21 -1.01 7.94 13.45
N GLU A 22 -0.04 7.70 14.30
CA GLU A 22 0.45 8.66 15.30
C GLU A 22 1.59 9.49 14.69
N ILE A 23 1.48 10.82 14.81
CA ILE A 23 2.35 11.80 14.15
C ILE A 23 2.82 12.81 15.18
N ASN A 24 4.12 13.16 15.16
CA ASN A 24 4.64 14.28 15.92
C ASN A 24 4.44 15.58 15.12
N LEU A 25 3.65 16.51 15.67
CA LEU A 25 3.26 17.76 15.02
C LEU A 25 4.45 18.71 14.86
N ILE A 26 5.38 18.74 15.81
CA ILE A 26 6.55 19.62 15.77
C ILE A 26 7.49 19.16 14.65
N LYS A 27 7.83 17.87 14.62
CA LYS A 27 8.70 17.30 13.58
C LYS A 27 8.06 17.39 12.20
N SER A 28 6.75 17.17 12.09
CA SER A 28 6.06 17.29 10.81
C SER A 28 6.01 18.74 10.29
N ALA A 29 5.94 19.73 11.19
CA ALA A 29 6.00 21.14 10.82
C ALA A 29 7.41 21.53 10.36
N SER A 30 8.44 21.12 11.12
CA SER A 30 9.83 21.42 10.75
C SER A 30 10.27 20.69 9.49
N ALA A 31 9.75 19.50 9.19
CA ALA A 31 10.07 18.75 7.96
C ALA A 31 9.79 19.52 6.65
N ARG A 32 8.96 20.56 6.65
CA ARG A 32 8.77 21.43 5.48
C ARG A 32 9.90 22.43 5.27
N GLU A 33 10.58 22.79 6.35
CA GLU A 33 11.65 23.78 6.42
C GLU A 33 13.04 23.12 6.54
N ASP A 34 13.10 21.89 7.08
CA ASP A 34 14.29 21.10 7.33
C ASP A 34 14.77 20.31 6.11
N THR A 35 16.09 20.22 5.99
CA THR A 35 16.81 19.33 5.08
C THR A 35 16.57 17.84 5.33
N GLU A 36 15.96 17.44 6.46
CA GLU A 36 15.63 16.04 6.80
C GLU A 36 14.57 15.41 5.87
N TYR A 37 13.67 16.20 5.26
CA TYR A 37 12.81 15.66 4.19
C TYR A 37 13.62 15.15 2.99
N GLY A 38 14.84 15.69 2.81
CA GLY A 38 15.83 15.21 1.84
C GLY A 38 16.29 13.77 2.05
N ASN A 39 15.98 13.15 3.19
CA ASN A 39 16.25 11.73 3.44
C ASN A 39 15.11 10.80 2.99
N THR A 40 13.97 11.33 2.53
CA THR A 40 12.90 10.48 2.00
C THR A 40 13.36 9.84 0.68
N ILE A 41 13.25 8.51 0.61
CA ILE A 41 13.65 7.76 -0.57
C ILE A 41 12.39 7.37 -1.32
N CYS A 42 12.35 7.62 -2.63
CA CYS A 42 11.25 7.20 -3.49
C CYS A 42 11.60 5.91 -4.25
N GLY A 43 10.63 5.01 -4.34
CA GLY A 43 10.66 3.79 -5.13
C GLY A 43 9.60 3.84 -6.21
N GLY A 44 10.03 3.64 -7.45
CA GLY A 44 9.16 3.59 -8.62
C GLY A 44 9.79 2.76 -9.73
N SER A 45 9.00 2.39 -10.73
CA SER A 45 9.53 1.73 -11.92
C SER A 45 10.48 2.66 -12.68
N THR A 46 11.55 2.12 -13.26
CA THR A 46 12.44 2.90 -14.14
C THR A 46 11.84 3.14 -15.51
N GLU A 47 10.86 2.34 -15.90
CA GLU A 47 10.18 2.39 -17.18
C GLU A 47 8.67 2.55 -16.98
N ILE A 48 7.96 2.93 -18.04
CA ILE A 48 6.50 2.96 -18.01
C ILE A 48 5.99 1.52 -17.84
N VAL A 49 5.04 1.32 -16.93
CA VAL A 49 4.41 0.02 -16.70
C VAL A 49 2.94 0.09 -17.08
N ASP A 50 2.60 -0.56 -18.19
CA ASP A 50 1.21 -0.72 -18.62
C ASP A 50 0.65 -2.04 -18.09
N VAL A 51 -0.54 -1.96 -17.50
CA VAL A 51 -1.23 -3.10 -16.92
C VAL A 51 -2.61 -3.19 -17.55
N ALA A 52 -2.86 -4.26 -18.30
CA ALA A 52 -4.17 -4.49 -18.89
C ALA A 52 -5.23 -4.67 -17.79
N SER A 53 -6.50 -4.53 -18.17
CA SER A 53 -7.65 -4.72 -17.27
C SER A 53 -7.55 -6.04 -16.52
N ARG A 54 -7.69 -5.98 -15.19
CA ARG A 54 -7.67 -7.14 -14.29
C ARG A 54 -6.38 -7.97 -14.30
N LEU A 55 -5.30 -7.44 -14.89
CA LEU A 55 -3.99 -8.06 -14.83
C LEU A 55 -3.11 -7.36 -13.79
N THR A 56 -1.94 -7.97 -13.59
CA THR A 56 -0.91 -7.47 -12.69
C THR A 56 0.41 -7.31 -13.43
N ALA A 57 1.22 -6.32 -13.03
CA ALA A 57 2.60 -6.20 -13.47
C ALA A 57 3.50 -5.91 -12.26
N GLU A 58 4.73 -6.42 -12.27
CA GLU A 58 5.68 -6.20 -11.18
C GLU A 58 6.93 -5.45 -11.63
N PHE A 59 7.46 -4.62 -10.74
CA PHE A 59 8.78 -4.01 -10.90
C PHE A 59 9.60 -4.17 -9.62
N LYS A 60 10.93 -4.07 -9.76
CA LYS A 60 11.86 -4.22 -8.62
C LYS A 60 12.00 -2.90 -7.88
N LEU A 61 11.93 -2.96 -6.56
CA LEU A 61 12.27 -1.84 -5.69
C LEU A 61 13.80 -1.71 -5.55
N GLN A 62 14.26 -0.54 -5.08
CA GLN A 62 15.68 -0.33 -4.85
C GLN A 62 16.25 -1.36 -3.86
N ARG A 63 17.49 -1.82 -4.13
CA ARG A 63 18.11 -2.94 -3.38
C ARG A 63 18.51 -2.61 -1.94
N ARG A 64 18.56 -1.33 -1.56
CA ARG A 64 19.02 -0.88 -0.24
C ARG A 64 17.98 0.07 0.38
N PRO A 65 16.84 -0.46 0.87
CA PRO A 65 15.91 0.35 1.64
C PRO A 65 16.60 0.83 2.93
N PRO A 66 16.20 2.00 3.46
CA PRO A 66 16.57 2.42 4.81
C PRO A 66 16.18 1.38 5.86
N ASP A 67 16.82 1.46 7.02
CA ASP A 67 16.50 0.57 8.13
C ASP A 67 15.08 0.82 8.65
N ALA A 68 14.34 -0.26 8.92
CA ALA A 68 12.97 -0.24 9.43
C ALA A 68 12.87 0.38 10.83
N THR A 69 13.99 0.53 11.55
CA THR A 69 14.04 1.26 12.83
C THR A 69 13.99 2.78 12.64
N THR A 70 14.36 3.27 11.45
CA THR A 70 14.50 4.70 11.17
C THR A 70 13.41 5.22 10.24
N HIS A 71 12.96 4.39 9.30
CA HIS A 71 11.95 4.75 8.30
C HIS A 71 10.81 3.75 8.24
N GLU A 72 9.64 4.28 7.93
CA GLU A 72 8.43 3.52 7.63
C GLU A 72 8.19 3.50 6.12
N LEU A 73 7.52 2.44 5.67
CA LEU A 73 7.16 2.27 4.27
C LEU A 73 5.75 2.79 3.97
N TRP A 74 5.68 3.72 3.02
CA TRP A 74 4.44 4.31 2.52
C TRP A 74 4.24 3.96 1.06
N VAL A 75 2.99 3.77 0.66
CA VAL A 75 2.60 3.40 -0.69
C VAL A 75 1.47 4.25 -1.23
N ARG A 76 1.48 4.50 -2.53
CA ARG A 76 0.52 5.36 -3.21
C ARG A 76 -0.04 4.68 -4.45
N ARG A 77 -1.36 4.74 -4.62
CA ARG A 77 -2.04 4.29 -5.85
C ARG A 77 -1.69 5.16 -7.04
N VAL A 78 -1.67 4.54 -8.21
CA VAL A 78 -1.51 5.23 -9.49
C VAL A 78 -2.77 5.03 -10.32
N ASN A 79 -3.65 6.03 -10.34
CA ASN A 79 -4.94 5.94 -11.03
C ASN A 79 -5.75 4.71 -10.57
N LYS A 80 -5.88 3.70 -11.44
CA LYS A 80 -6.60 2.43 -11.23
C LYS A 80 -5.68 1.29 -10.77
N LEU A 81 -4.39 1.57 -10.61
CA LEU A 81 -3.38 0.61 -10.21
C LEU A 81 -3.22 0.64 -8.69
N VAL A 82 -3.42 -0.52 -8.09
CA VAL A 82 -3.25 -0.77 -6.67
C VAL A 82 -1.93 -1.46 -6.43
N PRO A 83 -1.00 -0.86 -5.65
CA PRO A 83 0.29 -1.46 -5.34
C PRO A 83 0.19 -2.49 -4.21
N THR A 84 0.92 -3.58 -4.37
CA THR A 84 1.12 -4.65 -3.39
C THR A 84 2.62 -4.88 -3.21
N VAL A 85 3.13 -4.50 -2.04
CA VAL A 85 4.56 -4.63 -1.72
C VAL A 85 4.86 -6.09 -1.40
N ARG A 86 5.84 -6.65 -2.11
CA ARG A 86 6.34 -8.00 -1.85
C ARG A 86 7.63 -7.97 -1.05
N PHE A 87 7.58 -8.66 0.08
CA PHE A 87 8.69 -8.80 1.01
C PHE A 87 9.50 -10.06 0.69
N THR A 88 10.81 -9.98 0.86
CA THR A 88 11.71 -11.14 0.89
C THR A 88 11.52 -11.95 2.17
N HIS A 89 12.12 -13.15 2.23
CA HIS A 89 12.06 -14.02 3.42
C HIS A 89 12.58 -13.35 4.71
N ASN A 90 13.48 -12.37 4.60
CA ASN A 90 14.03 -11.60 5.70
C ASN A 90 13.24 -10.29 5.97
N GLY A 91 12.01 -10.17 5.47
CA GLY A 91 11.11 -9.06 5.76
C GLY A 91 11.42 -7.75 5.03
N ARG A 92 12.29 -7.76 4.00
CA ARG A 92 12.65 -6.54 3.27
C ARG A 92 11.75 -6.33 2.05
N PRO A 93 11.25 -5.11 1.80
CA PRO A 93 10.50 -4.81 0.58
C PRO A 93 11.42 -4.97 -0.63
N SER A 94 10.98 -5.74 -1.64
CA SER A 94 11.84 -6.16 -2.76
C SER A 94 11.26 -5.87 -4.13
N ARG A 95 9.94 -6.03 -4.26
CA ARG A 95 9.19 -5.81 -5.49
C ARG A 95 7.89 -5.13 -5.14
N ASP A 96 7.33 -4.43 -6.11
CA ASP A 96 5.99 -3.92 -6.03
C ASP A 96 5.18 -4.46 -7.20
N LEU A 97 3.99 -4.97 -6.87
CA LEU A 97 3.05 -5.57 -7.80
C LEU A 97 1.89 -4.60 -8.00
N LEU A 98 1.77 -4.06 -9.21
CA LEU A 98 0.66 -3.20 -9.59
C LEU A 98 -0.48 -4.05 -10.13
N THR A 99 -1.63 -3.99 -9.46
CA THR A 99 -2.86 -4.65 -9.90
C THR A 99 -3.81 -3.64 -10.50
N ASN A 100 -4.27 -3.86 -11.73
CA ASN A 100 -5.25 -2.99 -12.36
C ASN A 100 -6.67 -3.39 -11.94
N THR A 101 -7.32 -2.51 -11.18
CA THR A 101 -8.69 -2.74 -10.68
C THR A 101 -9.77 -2.16 -11.60
N GLY A 102 -9.40 -1.62 -12.76
CA GLY A 102 -10.33 -1.01 -13.70
C GLY A 102 -10.45 -1.76 -15.02
N GLU A 103 -11.50 -1.43 -15.77
CA GLU A 103 -11.85 -2.11 -17.03
C GLU A 103 -10.95 -1.74 -18.22
N LYS A 104 -10.19 -0.66 -18.11
CA LYS A 104 -9.28 -0.16 -19.15
C LYS A 104 -7.85 -0.36 -18.71
N THR A 105 -6.92 -0.43 -19.66
CA THR A 105 -5.49 -0.43 -19.37
C THR A 105 -5.12 0.74 -18.46
N GLY A 106 -4.41 0.45 -17.37
CA GLY A 106 -3.83 1.43 -16.48
C GLY A 106 -2.34 1.56 -16.77
N SER A 107 -1.80 2.77 -16.65
CA SER A 107 -0.39 3.04 -16.88
C SER A 107 0.24 3.70 -15.66
N CYS A 108 1.40 3.20 -15.27
CA CYS A 108 2.27 3.82 -14.28
C CYS A 108 3.43 4.51 -15.01
N PRO A 109 3.56 5.84 -14.92
CA PRO A 109 4.69 6.56 -15.51
C PRO A 109 6.03 6.09 -14.95
N ALA A 110 7.08 6.19 -15.77
CA ALA A 110 8.45 6.00 -15.32
C ALA A 110 8.78 6.97 -14.18
N HIS A 111 9.50 6.47 -13.18
CA HIS A 111 9.91 7.17 -11.97
C HIS A 111 8.77 7.73 -11.11
N PHE A 112 7.51 7.31 -11.35
CA PHE A 112 6.41 7.66 -10.46
C PHE A 112 6.70 7.08 -9.06
N PRO A 113 6.63 7.89 -7.99
CA PRO A 113 6.95 7.43 -6.64
C PRO A 113 5.75 6.62 -6.10
N VAL A 114 5.71 5.34 -6.42
CA VAL A 114 4.67 4.42 -5.92
C VAL A 114 4.91 4.12 -4.45
N VAL A 115 6.18 4.04 -4.06
CA VAL A 115 6.63 3.72 -2.72
C VAL A 115 7.50 4.88 -2.20
N GLN A 116 7.38 5.20 -0.92
CA GLN A 116 8.22 6.19 -0.27
C GLN A 116 8.64 5.68 1.12
N TRP A 117 9.93 5.73 1.42
CA TRP A 117 10.44 5.53 2.78
C TRP A 117 10.49 6.89 3.47
N VAL A 118 9.77 7.00 4.57
CA VAL A 118 9.65 8.25 5.33
C VAL A 118 10.14 8.03 6.75
N PRO A 119 10.96 8.94 7.31
CA PRO A 119 11.35 8.85 8.71
C PRO A 119 10.15 8.71 9.64
N HIS A 120 10.31 7.97 10.73
CA HIS A 120 9.26 7.87 11.73
C HIS A 120 8.83 9.26 12.22
N GLU A 121 7.55 9.38 12.57
CA GLU A 121 6.93 10.61 13.08
C GLU A 121 6.78 11.76 12.06
N VAL A 122 7.18 11.54 10.79
CA VAL A 122 7.02 12.48 9.67
C VAL A 122 5.99 11.92 8.66
N LEU A 123 5.28 12.81 7.98
CA LEU A 123 4.34 12.45 6.91
C LEU A 123 4.94 12.64 5.51
N PRO A 124 4.54 11.82 4.52
CA PRO A 124 4.73 12.16 3.12
C PRO A 124 4.14 13.54 2.80
N LEU A 125 4.89 14.41 2.10
CA LEU A 125 4.39 15.74 1.71
C LEU A 125 3.33 15.67 0.61
N THR A 126 3.34 14.61 -0.18
CA THR A 126 2.35 14.40 -1.24
C THR A 126 1.19 13.58 -0.72
N GLU A 127 -0.02 13.94 -1.11
CA GLU A 127 -1.23 13.22 -0.71
C GLU A 127 -1.35 11.85 -1.39
N GLY A 128 -2.16 10.99 -0.77
CA GLY A 128 -2.52 9.68 -1.31
C GLY A 128 -1.59 8.55 -0.91
N TYR A 129 -0.56 8.82 -0.11
CA TYR A 129 0.25 7.78 0.52
C TYR A 129 -0.44 7.18 1.74
N VAL A 130 -0.19 5.90 1.95
CA VAL A 130 -0.77 5.09 3.02
C VAL A 130 0.34 4.18 3.58
N ARG A 131 0.41 4.01 4.90
CA ARG A 131 1.36 3.06 5.53
C ARG A 131 0.99 1.63 5.15
N VAL A 132 1.99 0.80 4.87
CA VAL A 132 1.76 -0.63 4.57
C VAL A 132 1.09 -1.38 5.72
N GLU A 133 1.26 -0.94 6.96
CA GLU A 133 0.64 -1.56 8.14
C GLU A 133 -0.78 -1.03 8.45
N SER A 134 -1.26 -0.04 7.70
CA SER A 134 -2.57 0.58 7.97
C SER A 134 -3.75 -0.29 7.51
N THR A 135 -4.89 -0.07 8.15
CA THR A 135 -6.18 -0.65 7.75
C THR A 135 -6.54 -0.27 6.31
N LYS A 136 -6.30 0.98 5.92
CA LYS A 136 -6.55 1.46 4.56
C LYS A 136 -5.71 0.72 3.52
N TYR A 137 -4.45 0.39 3.82
CA TYR A 137 -3.65 -0.45 2.93
C TYR A 137 -4.24 -1.85 2.81
N ARG A 138 -4.71 -2.43 3.92
CA ARG A 138 -5.39 -3.73 3.91
C ARG A 138 -6.66 -3.70 3.05
N ASP A 139 -7.47 -2.65 3.13
CA ASP A 139 -8.63 -2.46 2.25
C ASP A 139 -8.23 -2.37 0.78
N TRP A 140 -7.08 -1.74 0.51
CA TRP A 140 -6.52 -1.74 -0.84
C TRP A 140 -6.11 -3.12 -1.30
N GLN A 141 -5.54 -3.95 -0.43
CA GLN A 141 -5.18 -5.33 -0.77
C GLN A 141 -6.41 -6.19 -1.07
N VAL A 142 -7.54 -5.96 -0.39
CA VAL A 142 -8.81 -6.62 -0.72
C VAL A 142 -9.26 -6.27 -2.14
N LEU A 143 -9.16 -5.01 -2.54
CA LEU A 143 -9.51 -4.57 -3.90
C LEU A 143 -8.59 -5.15 -4.98
N ALA A 144 -7.29 -5.22 -4.71
CA ALA A 144 -6.33 -5.87 -5.61
C ALA A 144 -6.65 -7.36 -5.76
N TYR A 145 -6.92 -8.05 -4.65
CA TYR A 145 -7.29 -9.46 -4.66
C TYR A 145 -8.57 -9.74 -5.48
N ASP A 146 -9.65 -8.98 -5.24
CA ASP A 146 -10.90 -9.13 -6.00
C ASP A 146 -10.75 -8.83 -7.49
N SER A 147 -9.78 -7.98 -7.85
CA SER A 147 -9.51 -7.64 -9.25
C SER A 147 -8.65 -8.68 -9.96
N ALA A 148 -7.70 -9.29 -9.26
CA ALA A 148 -6.78 -10.28 -9.81
C ALA A 148 -7.36 -11.71 -9.78
N ILE A 149 -8.42 -11.97 -9.01
CA ILE A 149 -9.03 -13.28 -8.93
C ILE A 149 -9.64 -13.68 -10.27
N ASP A 150 -9.26 -14.86 -10.76
CA ASP A 150 -9.87 -15.46 -11.93
C ASP A 150 -11.30 -15.88 -11.58
N ARG A 151 -12.28 -15.17 -12.15
CA ARG A 151 -13.70 -15.41 -11.87
C ARG A 151 -14.17 -16.77 -12.37
N ASP A 152 -13.56 -17.32 -13.40
CA ASP A 152 -13.95 -18.62 -13.94
C ASP A 152 -13.33 -19.75 -13.13
N LEU A 153 -12.10 -19.57 -12.63
CA LEU A 153 -11.52 -20.45 -11.61
C LEU A 153 -12.36 -20.44 -10.33
N LEU A 154 -12.74 -19.27 -9.83
CA LEU A 154 -13.57 -19.14 -8.64
C LEU A 154 -14.92 -19.86 -8.78
N LYS A 155 -15.60 -19.71 -9.93
CA LYS A 155 -16.85 -20.44 -10.20
C LYS A 155 -16.63 -21.96 -10.20
N LYS A 156 -15.50 -22.42 -10.74
CA LYS A 156 -15.16 -23.85 -10.76
C LYS A 156 -14.92 -24.38 -9.35
N GLU A 157 -14.17 -23.65 -8.52
CA GLU A 157 -13.96 -24.00 -7.11
C GLU A 157 -15.28 -24.03 -6.33
N GLN A 158 -16.16 -23.05 -6.52
CA GLN A 158 -17.49 -23.03 -5.89
C GLN A 158 -18.33 -24.26 -6.25
N ARG A 159 -18.29 -24.69 -7.52
CA ARG A 159 -18.99 -25.92 -7.96
C ARG A 159 -18.41 -27.16 -7.28
N LEU A 160 -17.09 -27.30 -7.28
CA LEU A 160 -16.41 -28.43 -6.62
C LEU A 160 -16.68 -28.44 -5.11
N TYR A 161 -16.72 -27.26 -4.48
CA TYR A 161 -17.06 -27.14 -3.07
C TYR A 161 -18.51 -27.54 -2.79
N ALA A 162 -19.47 -27.10 -3.60
CA ALA A 162 -20.87 -27.49 -3.44
C ALA A 162 -21.08 -29.00 -3.66
N GLU A 163 -20.38 -29.59 -4.63
CA GLU A 163 -20.37 -31.03 -4.87
C GLU A 163 -19.79 -31.78 -3.67
N TRP A 164 -18.62 -31.37 -3.18
CA TRP A 164 -18.01 -31.92 -1.97
C TRP A 164 -18.93 -31.79 -0.74
N LEU A 165 -19.58 -30.64 -0.56
CA LEU A 165 -20.50 -30.38 0.54
C LEU A 165 -21.72 -31.31 0.48
N SER A 166 -22.20 -31.65 -0.71
CA SER A 166 -23.32 -32.59 -0.88
C SER A 166 -22.97 -34.03 -0.50
N HIS A 167 -21.67 -34.36 -0.48
CA HIS A 167 -21.15 -35.64 -0.04
C HIS A 167 -20.69 -35.65 1.43
N GLN A 168 -20.81 -34.53 2.15
CA GLN A 168 -20.51 -34.49 3.59
C GLN A 168 -21.59 -35.27 4.36
N PRO A 169 -21.20 -36.17 5.28
CA PRO A 169 -22.16 -36.77 6.20
C PRO A 169 -22.77 -35.68 7.09
N ALA A 170 -24.03 -35.86 7.48
CA ALA A 170 -24.69 -34.93 8.41
C ALA A 170 -23.86 -34.84 9.69
N ALA A 171 -23.50 -33.61 10.09
CA ALA A 171 -22.80 -33.38 11.34
C ALA A 171 -23.69 -33.90 12.49
N VAL A 172 -23.18 -34.90 13.21
CA VAL A 172 -23.81 -35.56 14.36
C VAL A 172 -23.83 -34.63 15.56
#